data_AF-A0A1M6KVP0-F1
#
_entry.id   AF-A0A1M6KVP0-F1
#
_cell.length_a   1.000
_cell.length_b   1.000
_cell.length_c   1.000
_cell.angle_alpha   90.00
_cell.angle_beta   90.00
_cell.angle_gamma   90.00
#
_symmetry.space_group_name_H-M   'P 1'
#
loop_
_entity.id
_entity.type
_entity.pdbx_description
1 polymer ?
#
loop_
_entity_poly.entity_id
_entity_poly.type
_entity_poly.pdbx_seq_one_letter_code
_entity_poly.pdbx_strand_id
1 'polypeptide(L)'
;MVAAKKERVNYQYLQPNYQGEKGRQVKKLTLSPILSTGLLILALVAMGMTIIYRSSVINSYNLELQSKKTFYNNLLDEKYHLQLEVARLSSIARIDKIATEQLDLHPPKPEQIVIINTSNWSDNGN
;
A
#
# COMPACT_ATOMS: atom_id res chain seq x y z
N MET A 1 74.68 -25.32 -57.31
CA MET A 1 73.30 -25.45 -56.81
C MET A 1 73.37 -26.31 -55.55
N VAL A 2 73.23 -25.69 -54.37
CA VAL A 2 73.40 -26.34 -53.06
C VAL A 2 72.00 -26.62 -52.51
N ALA A 3 71.60 -27.88 -52.45
CA ALA A 3 70.31 -28.29 -51.92
C ALA A 3 70.32 -28.21 -50.38
N ALA A 4 69.42 -27.39 -49.83
CA ALA A 4 69.25 -27.22 -48.40
C ALA A 4 68.74 -28.53 -47.75
N LYS A 5 69.50 -29.06 -46.80
CA LYS A 5 69.14 -30.22 -45.98
C LYS A 5 68.03 -29.78 -45.01
N LYS A 6 66.81 -30.26 -45.24
CA LYS A 6 65.63 -29.98 -44.41
C LYS A 6 65.71 -30.78 -43.10
N GLU A 7 66.17 -30.12 -42.05
CA GLU A 7 66.20 -30.66 -40.69
C GLU A 7 64.76 -30.75 -40.15
N ARG A 8 64.29 -31.98 -39.88
CA ARG A 8 62.95 -32.19 -39.32
C ARG A 8 63.02 -31.94 -37.83
N VAL A 9 62.56 -30.77 -37.40
CA VAL A 9 62.40 -30.45 -35.99
C VAL A 9 61.38 -31.43 -35.40
N ASN A 10 61.82 -32.19 -34.40
CA ASN A 10 61.04 -33.19 -33.71
C ASN A 10 60.23 -32.52 -32.58
N TYR A 11 58.93 -32.34 -32.80
CA TYR A 11 58.02 -31.68 -31.85
C TYR A 11 57.53 -32.60 -30.71
N GLN A 12 58.37 -33.52 -30.24
CA GLN A 12 57.97 -34.54 -29.25
C GLN A 12 57.92 -34.03 -27.79
N TYR A 13 58.20 -32.75 -27.50
CA TYR A 13 58.41 -32.28 -26.11
C TYR A 13 57.52 -31.13 -25.64
N LEU A 14 56.46 -30.78 -26.37
CA LEU A 14 55.56 -29.68 -25.97
C LEU A 14 54.10 -30.10 -25.83
N GLN A 15 53.86 -31.26 -25.21
CA GLN A 15 52.54 -31.56 -24.66
C GLN A 15 52.57 -31.31 -23.15
N PRO A 16 51.96 -30.23 -22.64
CA PRO A 16 51.71 -30.13 -21.21
C PRO A 16 50.85 -31.33 -20.78
N ASN A 17 51.27 -31.99 -19.71
CA ASN A 17 50.52 -33.07 -19.09
C ASN A 17 49.26 -32.48 -18.45
N TYR A 18 48.23 -32.20 -19.25
CA TYR A 18 46.88 -32.05 -18.75
C TYR A 18 46.44 -33.43 -18.27
N GLN A 19 46.86 -33.79 -17.06
CA GLN A 19 46.12 -34.76 -16.28
C GLN A 19 44.76 -34.13 -16.06
N GLY A 20 43.81 -34.48 -16.94
CA GLY A 20 42.41 -34.21 -16.67
C GLY A 20 42.14 -34.79 -15.29
N GLU A 21 41.93 -33.92 -14.31
CA GLU A 21 41.39 -34.35 -13.03
C GLU A 21 40.18 -35.21 -13.40
N LYS A 22 40.27 -36.50 -13.06
CA LYS A 22 39.22 -37.46 -13.37
C LYS A 22 37.95 -36.85 -12.84
N GLY A 23 37.10 -36.35 -13.75
CA GLY A 23 35.88 -35.66 -13.40
C GLY A 23 35.18 -36.52 -12.37
N ARG A 24 35.04 -35.99 -11.15
CA ARG A 24 34.36 -36.68 -10.07
C ARG A 24 33.06 -37.17 -10.66
N GLN A 25 32.93 -38.48 -10.86
CA GLN A 25 31.68 -39.05 -11.32
C GLN A 25 30.69 -38.74 -10.21
N VAL A 26 29.87 -37.72 -10.45
CA VAL A 26 28.72 -37.40 -9.62
C VAL A 26 27.87 -38.66 -9.69
N LYS A 27 27.96 -39.50 -8.66
CA LYS A 27 27.11 -40.67 -8.52
C LYS A 27 25.69 -40.14 -8.62
N LYS A 28 25.00 -40.48 -9.71
CA LYS A 28 23.57 -40.17 -9.84
C LYS A 28 22.89 -40.95 -8.73
N LEU A 29 22.44 -40.25 -7.69
CA LEU A 29 21.56 -40.84 -6.70
C LEU A 29 20.26 -41.18 -7.43
N THR A 30 20.10 -42.44 -7.80
CA THR A 30 18.85 -42.96 -8.33
C THR A 30 17.91 -43.14 -7.16
N LEU A 31 17.15 -42.09 -6.84
CA LEU A 31 16.05 -42.19 -5.89
C LEU A 31 14.97 -43.10 -6.51
N SER A 32 14.37 -43.98 -5.70
CA SER A 32 13.28 -44.82 -6.17
C SER A 32 12.10 -43.94 -6.62
N PRO A 33 11.37 -44.31 -7.68
CA PRO A 33 10.31 -43.47 -8.25
C PRO A 33 9.24 -43.12 -7.20
N ILE A 34 8.95 -44.03 -6.28
CA ILE A 34 8.03 -43.82 -5.15
C ILE A 34 8.49 -42.69 -4.23
N LEU A 35 9.80 -42.63 -3.92
CA LEU A 35 10.36 -41.57 -3.09
C LEU A 35 10.30 -40.22 -3.80
N SER A 36 10.55 -40.20 -5.11
CA SER A 36 10.46 -38.99 -5.93
C SER A 36 9.04 -38.42 -5.99
N THR A 37 8.04 -39.28 -6.13
CA THR A 37 6.62 -38.87 -6.14
C THR A 37 6.19 -38.36 -4.77
N GLY A 38 6.60 -39.03 -3.69
CA GLY A 38 6.33 -38.56 -2.33
C GLY A 38 6.92 -37.19 -2.04
N LEU A 39 8.14 -36.94 -2.50
CA LEU A 39 8.83 -35.64 -2.33
C LEU A 39 8.15 -34.52 -3.14
N LEU A 40 7.61 -34.84 -4.32
CA LEU A 40 6.87 -33.90 -5.17
C LEU A 40 5.53 -33.50 -4.53
N ILE A 41 4.79 -34.47 -3.97
CA ILE A 41 3.55 -34.19 -3.23
C ILE A 41 3.85 -33.31 -2.01
N LEU A 42 4.91 -33.62 -1.26
CA LEU A 42 5.32 -32.84 -0.09
C LEU A 42 5.72 -31.40 -0.48
N ALA A 43 6.42 -31.23 -1.61
CA ALA A 43 6.74 -29.92 -2.16
C ALA A 43 5.49 -29.13 -2.56
N LEU A 44 4.48 -29.76 -3.17
CA LEU A 44 3.21 -29.12 -3.51
C LEU A 44 2.44 -28.67 -2.25
N VAL A 45 2.38 -29.50 -1.23
CA VAL A 45 1.75 -29.16 0.05
C VAL A 45 2.47 -28.01 0.74
N ALA A 46 3.81 -28.05 0.79
CA ALA A 46 4.62 -26.97 1.36
C ALA A 46 4.43 -25.64 0.61
N MET A 47 4.33 -25.69 -0.72
CA MET A 47 4.08 -24.52 -1.55
C MET A 47 2.68 -23.93 -1.28
N GLY A 48 1.65 -24.77 -1.19
CA GLY A 48 0.30 -24.33 -0.81
C GLY A 48 0.25 -23.70 0.58
N MET A 49 0.92 -24.32 1.56
CA MET A 49 0.97 -23.81 2.93
C MET A 49 1.69 -22.46 3.02
N THR A 50 2.73 -22.25 2.22
CA THR A 50 3.48 -20.99 2.14
C THR A 50 2.60 -19.84 1.63
N ILE A 51 1.76 -20.10 0.63
CA ILE A 51 0.82 -19.12 0.06
C ILE A 51 -0.21 -18.71 1.12
N ILE A 52 -0.79 -19.69 1.81
CA ILE A 52 -1.79 -19.44 2.87
C ILE A 52 -1.16 -18.65 4.02
N TYR A 53 0.05 -19.01 4.45
CA TYR A 53 0.78 -18.29 5.50
C TYR A 53 1.03 -16.83 5.11
N ARG A 54 1.51 -16.56 3.89
CA ARG A 54 1.67 -15.18 3.40
C ARG A 54 0.36 -14.41 3.38
N SER A 55 -0.73 -15.02 2.92
CA SER A 55 -2.05 -14.38 2.90
C SER A 55 -2.57 -14.07 4.31
N SER A 56 -2.33 -14.94 5.29
CA SER A 56 -2.73 -14.73 6.69
C SER A 56 -1.98 -13.55 7.32
N VAL A 57 -0.67 -13.46 7.09
CA VAL A 57 0.16 -12.34 7.55
C VAL A 57 -0.32 -11.03 6.91
N ILE A 58 -0.59 -11.01 5.61
CA ILE A 58 -1.09 -9.81 4.90
C ILE A 58 -2.47 -9.39 5.44
N ASN A 59 -3.34 -10.32 5.80
CA ASN A 59 -4.67 -9.99 6.33
C ASN A 59 -4.58 -9.30 7.70
N SER A 60 -3.66 -9.74 8.57
CA SER A 60 -3.45 -9.10 9.88
C SER A 60 -2.99 -7.65 9.76
N TYR A 61 -2.07 -7.35 8.83
CA TYR A 61 -1.62 -6.00 8.56
C TYR A 61 -2.72 -5.12 7.96
N ASN A 62 -3.58 -5.67 7.09
CA ASN A 62 -4.69 -4.93 6.51
C ASN A 62 -5.74 -4.51 7.54
N LEU A 63 -6.00 -5.36 8.54
CA LEU A 63 -6.93 -5.04 9.62
C LEU A 63 -6.40 -3.89 10.49
N GLU A 64 -5.13 -3.93 10.85
CA GLU A 64 -4.51 -2.85 11.62
C GLU A 64 -4.48 -1.55 10.82
N LEU A 65 -4.16 -1.61 9.52
CA LEU A 65 -4.14 -0.46 8.63
C LEU A 65 -5.53 0.17 8.44
N GLN A 66 -6.57 -0.66 8.31
CA GLN A 66 -7.95 -0.19 8.21
C GLN A 66 -8.39 0.51 9.50
N SER A 67 -8.07 -0.07 10.67
CA SER A 67 -8.42 0.55 11.96
C SER A 67 -7.77 1.93 12.14
N LYS A 68 -6.48 2.06 11.79
CA LYS A 68 -5.75 3.34 11.86
C LYS A 68 -6.28 4.35 10.85
N LYS A 69 -6.66 3.90 9.65
CA LYS A 69 -7.24 4.77 8.61
C LYS A 69 -8.60 5.32 9.02
N THR A 70 -9.46 4.49 9.61
CA THR A 70 -10.77 4.92 10.11
C THR A 70 -10.61 5.94 11.25
N PHE A 71 -9.69 5.68 12.19
CA PHE A 71 -9.40 6.62 13.27
C PHE A 71 -8.89 7.98 12.75
N TYR A 72 -7.97 7.96 11.79
CA TYR A 72 -7.45 9.17 11.16
C TYR A 72 -8.54 9.98 10.43
N ASN A 73 -9.40 9.30 9.67
CA ASN A 73 -10.50 9.96 8.97
C ASN A 73 -11.51 10.58 9.93
N ASN A 74 -11.89 9.86 11.01
CA ASN A 74 -12.80 10.40 12.02
C ASN A 74 -12.23 11.66 12.68
N LEU A 75 -10.92 11.67 12.98
CA LEU A 75 -10.26 12.83 13.58
C LEU A 75 -10.19 14.02 12.63
N LEU A 76 -10.02 13.76 11.33
CA LEU A 76 -10.08 14.81 10.30
C LEU A 76 -11.47 15.41 10.20
N ASP A 77 -12.51 14.59 10.15
CA ASP A 77 -13.90 15.03 10.08
C ASP A 77 -14.27 15.88 11.31
N GLU A 78 -13.85 15.44 12.49
CA GLU A 78 -14.05 16.21 13.73
C GLU A 78 -13.33 17.56 13.69
N LYS A 79 -12.08 17.59 13.20
CA LYS A 79 -11.33 18.84 13.00
C LYS A 79 -12.05 19.79 12.04
N TYR A 80 -12.54 19.29 10.91
CA TYR A 80 -13.28 20.11 9.94
C TYR A 80 -14.56 20.66 10.55
N HIS A 81 -15.30 19.83 11.29
CA HIS A 81 -16.53 20.25 11.95
C HIS A 81 -16.28 21.36 12.97
N LEU A 82 -15.28 21.20 13.83
CA LEU A 82 -14.90 22.21 14.82
C LEU A 82 -14.44 23.52 14.16
N GLN A 83 -13.68 23.45 13.07
CA GLN A 83 -13.27 24.65 12.34
C GLN A 83 -14.46 25.41 11.73
N LEU A 84 -15.41 24.68 11.16
CA LEU A 84 -16.66 25.25 10.64
C LEU A 84 -17.47 25.91 11.76
N GLU A 85 -17.56 25.27 12.92
CA GLU A 85 -18.30 25.80 14.06
C GLU A 85 -17.64 27.08 14.62
N VAL A 86 -16.32 27.07 14.77
CA VAL A 86 -15.56 28.28 15.16
C VAL A 86 -15.74 29.39 14.14
N ALA A 87 -15.66 29.09 12.84
CA ALA A 87 -15.88 30.08 11.79
C ALA A 87 -17.31 30.64 11.84
N ARG A 88 -18.32 29.79 12.08
CA ARG A 88 -19.71 30.21 12.24
C ARG A 88 -19.88 31.14 13.43
N LEU A 89 -19.40 30.73 14.61
CA LEU A 89 -19.48 31.53 15.84
C LEU A 89 -18.73 32.86 15.70
N SER A 90 -17.54 32.84 15.10
CA SER A 90 -16.77 34.05 14.80
C SER A 90 -17.50 34.96 13.82
N SER A 91 -18.15 34.40 12.79
CA SER A 91 -18.93 35.19 11.84
C SER A 91 -20.13 35.88 12.50
N ILE A 92 -20.84 35.20 13.41
CA ILE A 92 -21.96 35.78 14.17
C ILE A 92 -21.46 36.92 15.05
N ALA A 93 -20.40 36.69 15.82
CA ALA A 93 -19.80 37.73 16.66
C ALA A 93 -19.30 38.93 15.83
N ARG A 94 -18.76 38.67 14.63
CA ARG A 94 -18.34 39.72 13.70
C ARG A 94 -19.53 40.50 13.14
N ILE A 95 -20.62 39.84 12.79
CA ILE A 95 -21.85 40.49 12.32
C ILE A 95 -22.42 41.39 13.43
N ASP A 96 -22.48 40.90 14.66
CA ASP A 96 -22.97 41.66 15.81
C ASP A 96 -22.12 42.91 16.06
N LYS A 97 -20.78 42.76 15.98
CA LYS A 97 -19.85 43.87 16.09
C LYS A 97 -20.05 44.92 14.98
N ILE A 98 -20.24 44.50 13.73
CA ILE A 98 -20.49 45.44 12.61
C ILE A 98 -21.84 46.13 12.81
N ALA A 99 -22.89 45.39 13.19
CA ALA A 99 -24.22 45.93 13.40
C ALA A 99 -24.23 47.00 14.51
N THR A 100 -23.61 46.71 15.65
CA THR A 100 -23.59 47.60 16.81
C THR A 100 -22.59 48.74 16.66
N GLU A 101 -21.34 48.47 16.27
CA GLU A 101 -20.29 49.49 16.27
C GLU A 101 -20.25 50.34 14.99
N GLN A 102 -20.55 49.76 13.82
CA GLN A 102 -20.43 50.47 12.54
C GLN A 102 -21.77 51.00 12.03
N LEU A 103 -22.86 50.29 12.30
CA LEU A 103 -24.19 50.61 11.79
C LEU A 103 -25.11 51.19 12.88
N ASP A 104 -24.65 51.29 14.13
CA ASP A 104 -25.40 51.79 15.30
C ASP A 104 -26.77 51.10 15.47
N LEU A 105 -26.86 49.85 15.03
CA LEU A 105 -28.07 49.03 15.13
C LEU A 105 -28.19 48.53 16.57
N HIS A 106 -29.39 48.71 17.12
CA HIS A 106 -29.75 48.25 18.45
C HIS A 106 -30.75 47.10 18.37
N PRO A 107 -30.78 46.20 19.38
CA PRO A 107 -31.80 45.17 19.47
C PRO A 107 -33.20 45.80 19.41
N PRO A 108 -34.14 45.23 18.64
CA PRO A 108 -35.50 45.75 18.55
C PRO A 108 -36.22 45.66 19.90
N LYS A 109 -37.10 46.61 20.19
CA LYS A 109 -37.97 46.55 21.37
C LYS A 109 -38.98 45.40 21.22
N PRO A 110 -39.49 44.82 22.33
CA PRO A 110 -40.47 43.72 22.27
C PRO A 110 -41.70 44.04 21.40
N GLU A 111 -42.12 45.31 21.41
CA GLU A 111 -43.24 45.85 20.63
C GLU A 111 -43.01 45.84 19.12
N GLN A 112 -41.76 45.72 18.67
CA GLN A 112 -41.35 45.74 17.27
C GLN A 112 -41.13 44.32 16.70
N ILE A 113 -41.33 43.27 17.51
CA ILE A 113 -41.14 41.87 17.11
C ILE A 113 -42.46 41.33 16.56
N VAL A 114 -42.48 41.00 15.26
CA VAL A 114 -43.62 40.34 14.62
C VAL A 114 -43.30 38.87 14.42
N ILE A 115 -44.08 37.99 15.05
CA ILE A 115 -43.96 36.53 14.90
C ILE A 115 -44.84 36.09 13.74
N ILE A 116 -44.24 35.62 12.65
CA ILE A 116 -44.96 35.09 11.49
C ILE A 116 -45.06 33.57 11.65
N ASN A 117 -46.27 33.04 11.81
CA ASN A 117 -46.51 31.60 11.82
C ASN A 117 -46.71 31.09 10.38
N THR A 118 -45.78 30.24 9.91
CA THR A 118 -45.76 29.73 8.54
C THR A 118 -46.73 28.57 8.29
N SER A 119 -47.44 28.06 9.30
CA SER A 119 -48.41 26.97 9.13
C SER A 119 -49.59 27.33 8.23
N ASN A 120 -49.83 28.62 7.97
CA ASN A 120 -51.02 29.11 7.30
C ASN A 120 -50.76 29.52 5.83
N TRP A 121 -49.52 29.36 5.34
CA TRP A 121 -49.10 29.83 4.01
C TRP A 121 -49.37 28.81 2.87
N SER A 122 -49.75 27.58 3.21
CA SER A 122 -49.90 26.48 2.22
C SER A 122 -51.33 26.22 1.74
N ASP A 123 -52.33 27.01 2.14
CA ASP A 123 -53.76 26.68 1.94
C ASP A 123 -54.48 27.54 0.88
N ASN A 124 -53.74 28.22 -0.01
CA ASN A 124 -54.35 29.08 -1.03
C ASN A 124 -53.72 28.89 -2.43
N GLY A 125 -53.61 27.63 -2.84
CA GLY A 125 -53.31 27.24 -4.22
C GLY A 125 -54.44 26.38 -4.78
N ASN A 126 -55.54 27.02 -5.18
CA ASN A 126 -56.54 26.49 -6.10
C ASN A 126 -56.28 27.06 -7.49
#